data_AF-X1QAM7-F1
#
_entry.id   AF-X1QAM7-F1
#
_cell.length_a   1.000
_cell.length_b   1.000
_cell.length_c   1.000
_cell.angle_alpha   90.00
_cell.angle_beta   90.00
_cell.angle_gamma   90.00
#
_symmetry.space_group_name_H-M   'P 1'
#
loop_
_entity.id
_entity.type
_entity.pdbx_description
1 polymer ?
#
loop_
_entity_poly.entity_id
_entity_poly.type
_entity_poly.pdbx_seq_one_letter_code
_entity_poly.pdbx_strand_id
1 'polypeptide(L)'
;MTEVIRTTTSICPDCLQPIPAEIYVDDKTQWVMMRKECKTHGAFKDKLSINKEDYIWGQDFCRDVGSTLTSTQPNYVSSGIKERKNGCPYDCGICENHKSAPCIALVDLTNRCNLVCPICFANANAAGYVVQPTFDQIVQIFKHFRTIKPVPPVLLQFAGGEPT
;
A
#
# COMPACT_ATOMS: atom_id res chain seq x y z
N MET A 1 -26.11 8.88 -22.70
CA MET A 1 -25.30 9.80 -21.89
C MET A 1 -24.43 8.92 -21.04
N THR A 2 -23.12 9.02 -21.20
CA THR A 2 -22.17 8.14 -20.53
C THR A 2 -22.22 8.38 -19.03
N GLU A 3 -22.59 7.36 -18.26
CA GLU A 3 -22.80 7.46 -16.81
C GLU A 3 -21.45 7.58 -16.09
N VAL A 4 -21.21 8.71 -15.43
CA VAL A 4 -20.01 8.92 -14.60
C VAL A 4 -20.27 8.35 -13.21
N ILE A 5 -19.50 7.34 -12.82
CA ILE A 5 -19.61 6.68 -11.51
C ILE A 5 -18.98 7.56 -10.43
N ARG A 6 -17.76 8.05 -10.67
CA ARG A 6 -17.02 8.91 -9.73
C ARG A 6 -15.87 9.64 -10.39
N THR A 7 -15.38 10.68 -9.73
CA THR A 7 -14.13 11.37 -10.08
C THR A 7 -13.00 10.94 -9.14
N THR A 8 -11.77 11.01 -9.62
CA THR A 8 -10.58 10.68 -8.84
C THR A 8 -9.34 11.39 -9.40
N THR A 9 -8.20 11.18 -8.77
CA THR A 9 -6.90 11.61 -9.27
C THR A 9 -6.15 10.39 -9.78
N SER A 10 -5.68 10.45 -11.02
CA SER A 10 -4.83 9.44 -11.65
C SER A 10 -3.42 9.99 -11.89
N ILE A 11 -2.58 9.19 -12.52
CA ILE A 11 -1.20 9.55 -12.86
C ILE A 11 -1.07 9.58 -14.39
N CYS A 12 -0.41 10.62 -14.92
CA CYS A 12 -0.04 10.67 -16.32
C CYS A 12 1.00 9.57 -16.63
N PRO A 13 0.78 8.72 -17.64
CA PRO A 13 1.71 7.64 -17.98
C PRO A 13 3.12 8.12 -18.35
N ASP A 14 3.24 9.34 -18.91
CA ASP A 14 4.49 9.84 -19.46
C ASP A 14 5.31 10.66 -18.44
N CYS A 15 4.69 11.62 -17.74
CA CYS A 15 5.40 12.49 -16.79
C CYS A 15 5.13 12.21 -15.32
N LEU A 16 4.31 11.20 -15.01
CA LEU A 16 3.96 10.78 -13.65
C LEU A 16 3.30 11.86 -12.77
N GLN A 17 2.86 12.97 -13.37
CA GLN A 17 2.16 14.03 -12.65
C GLN A 17 0.74 13.58 -12.28
N PRO A 18 0.25 13.95 -11.09
CA PRO A 18 -1.15 13.76 -10.72
C PRO A 18 -2.07 14.55 -11.67
N ILE A 19 -3.09 13.89 -12.20
CA ILE A 19 -4.06 14.49 -13.14
C ILE A 19 -5.50 14.10 -12.77
N PRO A 20 -6.50 14.97 -13.01
CA PRO A 20 -7.89 14.64 -12.78
C PRO A 20 -8.32 13.51 -13.71
N ALA A 21 -9.17 12.62 -13.17
CA ALA A 21 -9.70 11.48 -13.90
C ALA A 21 -11.17 11.24 -13.55
N GLU A 22 -11.92 10.76 -14.53
CA GLU A 22 -13.32 10.39 -14.39
C GLU A 22 -13.49 8.92 -14.71
N ILE A 23 -14.18 8.21 -13.82
CA ILE A 23 -14.52 6.80 -13.98
C ILE A 23 -15.97 6.72 -14.42
N TYR A 24 -16.24 6.03 -15.53
CA TYR A 24 -17.53 6.02 -16.19
C TYR A 24 -17.85 4.65 -16.78
N VAL A 25 -19.14 4.39 -17.03
CA VAL A 25 -19.60 3.21 -17.77
C VAL A 25 -19.68 3.56 -19.24
N ASP A 26 -18.94 2.83 -20.09
CA ASP A 26 -18.97 3.03 -21.53
C ASP A 26 -20.28 2.54 -22.15
N ASP A 27 -20.98 3.42 -22.87
CA ASP A 27 -22.33 3.15 -23.40
C ASP A 27 -22.36 1.93 -24.36
N LYS A 28 -21.27 1.66 -25.08
CA LYS A 28 -21.21 0.60 -26.10
C LYS A 28 -20.83 -0.75 -25.52
N THR A 29 -19.82 -0.76 -24.65
CA THR A 29 -19.24 -1.99 -24.10
C THR A 29 -19.82 -2.38 -22.75
N GLN A 30 -20.49 -1.44 -22.06
CA GLN A 30 -20.93 -1.55 -20.67
C GLN A 30 -19.77 -1.81 -19.67
N TRP A 31 -18.53 -1.56 -20.09
CA TRP A 31 -17.35 -1.68 -19.24
C TRP A 31 -17.13 -0.41 -18.40
N VAL A 32 -16.46 -0.57 -17.27
CA VAL A 32 -15.99 0.54 -16.46
C VAL A 32 -14.65 1.01 -17.01
N MET A 33 -14.64 2.27 -17.47
CA MET A 33 -13.49 2.93 -18.06
C MET A 33 -13.09 4.13 -17.22
N MET A 34 -11.82 4.53 -17.30
CA MET A 34 -11.32 5.78 -16.77
C MET A 34 -10.85 6.65 -17.93
N ARG A 35 -11.24 7.93 -17.95
CA ARG A 35 -10.61 8.95 -18.80
C ARG A 35 -9.86 9.94 -17.94
N LYS A 36 -8.70 10.38 -18.41
CA LYS A 36 -7.83 11.34 -17.72
C LYS A 36 -7.14 12.21 -18.75
N GLU A 37 -6.86 13.47 -18.39
CA GLU A 37 -6.25 14.42 -19.31
C GLU A 37 -5.05 15.11 -18.67
N CYS A 38 -3.90 15.00 -19.31
CA CYS A 38 -2.68 15.70 -18.96
C CYS A 38 -2.53 16.93 -19.85
N LYS A 39 -2.27 18.09 -19.24
CA LYS A 39 -2.08 19.36 -19.96
C LYS A 39 -0.95 19.31 -21.01
N THR A 40 0.03 18.43 -20.83
CA THR A 40 1.19 18.31 -21.72
C THR A 40 1.13 17.11 -22.66
N HIS A 41 0.57 15.98 -22.22
CA HIS A 41 0.57 14.72 -22.99
C HIS A 41 -0.80 14.33 -23.54
N GLY A 42 -1.84 15.13 -23.29
CA GLY A 42 -3.18 14.93 -23.82
C GLY A 42 -4.02 13.92 -23.04
N ALA A 43 -5.01 13.34 -23.73
CA ALA A 43 -6.02 12.48 -23.14
C ALA A 43 -5.62 11.00 -23.17
N PHE A 44 -5.92 10.30 -22.08
CA PHE A 44 -5.72 8.86 -21.93
C PHE A 44 -7.02 8.19 -21.51
N LYS A 45 -7.13 6.90 -21.84
CA LYS A 45 -8.23 6.03 -21.41
C LYS A 45 -7.70 4.70 -20.91
N ASP A 46 -8.19 4.26 -19.77
CA ASP A 46 -7.84 2.98 -19.15
C ASP A 46 -9.11 2.15 -18.94
N LYS A 47 -9.04 0.84 -19.15
CA LYS A 47 -10.13 -0.08 -18.80
C LYS A 47 -9.92 -0.56 -17.36
N LEU A 48 -10.93 -0.38 -16.50
CA LEU A 48 -10.85 -0.78 -15.09
C LEU A 48 -11.55 -2.10 -14.81
N SER A 49 -12.74 -2.30 -15.37
CA SER A 49 -13.53 -3.54 -15.17
C SER A 49 -14.38 -3.81 -16.39
N ILE A 50 -14.61 -5.10 -16.67
CA ILE A 50 -15.55 -5.55 -17.69
C ILE A 50 -16.97 -5.76 -17.14
N ASN A 51 -17.12 -5.79 -15.82
CA ASN A 51 -18.39 -5.94 -15.12
C ASN A 51 -18.63 -4.68 -14.26
N LYS A 52 -19.70 -3.95 -14.59
CA LYS A 52 -20.03 -2.69 -13.90
C LYS A 52 -20.68 -2.95 -12.55
N GLU A 53 -21.52 -3.98 -12.44
CA GLU A 53 -22.19 -4.36 -11.21
C GLU A 53 -21.16 -4.74 -10.13
N ASP A 54 -20.18 -5.57 -10.48
CA ASP A 54 -19.10 -5.97 -9.57
C ASP A 54 -18.25 -4.77 -9.12
N TYR A 55 -17.95 -3.86 -10.07
CA TYR A 55 -17.16 -2.66 -9.76
C TYR A 55 -17.89 -1.74 -8.78
N ILE A 56 -19.18 -1.49 -9.02
CA ILE A 56 -20.02 -0.63 -8.17
C ILE A 56 -20.21 -1.29 -6.80
N TRP A 57 -20.54 -2.58 -6.77
CA TRP A 57 -20.66 -3.35 -5.52
C TRP A 57 -19.37 -3.27 -4.70
N GLY A 58 -18.20 -3.40 -5.33
CA GLY A 58 -16.91 -3.30 -4.62
C GLY A 58 -16.63 -1.94 -3.99
N GLN A 59 -17.25 -0.85 -4.46
CA GLN A 59 -17.13 0.48 -3.81
C GLN A 59 -17.93 0.52 -2.50
N ASP A 60 -19.03 -0.21 -2.43
CA ASP A 60 -19.98 -0.18 -1.32
C ASP A 60 -19.78 -1.33 -0.34
N PHE A 61 -19.22 -2.45 -0.78
CA PHE A 61 -19.04 -3.67 0.02
C PHE A 61 -18.39 -3.39 1.38
N CYS A 62 -17.28 -2.64 1.39
CA CYS A 62 -16.59 -2.29 2.64
C CYS A 62 -17.48 -1.50 3.61
N ARG A 63 -18.32 -0.61 3.10
CA ARG A 63 -19.29 0.15 3.92
C ARG A 63 -20.39 -0.79 4.44
N ASP A 64 -20.91 -1.65 3.57
CA ASP A 64 -22.04 -2.53 3.87
C ASP A 64 -21.71 -3.60 4.91
N VAL A 65 -20.46 -4.09 4.93
CA VAL A 65 -19.97 -5.02 5.97
C VAL A 65 -19.52 -4.29 7.26
N GLY A 66 -19.75 -2.98 7.36
CA GLY A 66 -19.43 -2.19 8.55
C GLY A 66 -17.92 -1.98 8.76
N SER A 67 -17.12 -1.98 7.70
CA SER A 67 -15.68 -1.71 7.81
C SER A 67 -15.44 -0.32 8.37
N THR A 68 -14.51 -0.21 9.32
CA THR A 68 -14.18 1.05 9.97
C THR A 68 -13.04 1.74 9.24
N LEU A 69 -13.17 3.04 9.00
CA LEU A 69 -12.14 3.88 8.37
C LEU A 69 -11.12 4.44 9.39
N THR A 70 -11.01 3.82 10.56
CA THR A 70 -10.12 4.27 11.62
C THR A 70 -8.74 3.66 11.42
N SER A 71 -7.76 4.46 11.03
CA SER A 71 -6.37 4.02 10.84
C SER A 71 -5.47 4.62 11.92
N THR A 72 -4.47 3.86 12.37
CA THR A 72 -3.37 4.44 13.15
C THR A 72 -2.54 5.32 12.25
N GLN A 73 -2.36 6.59 12.63
CA GLN A 73 -1.54 7.52 11.86
C GLN A 73 -0.07 7.08 11.86
N PRO A 74 0.66 7.31 10.76
CA PRO A 74 2.10 7.05 10.71
C PRO A 74 2.82 7.82 11.81
N ASN A 75 3.72 7.13 12.53
CA ASN A 75 4.68 7.81 13.39
C ASN A 75 5.92 8.10 12.56
N TYR A 76 6.20 9.39 12.35
CA TYR A 76 7.36 9.81 11.60
C TYR A 76 8.63 9.71 12.46
N VAL A 77 9.61 8.92 12.00
CA VAL A 77 10.88 8.72 12.71
C VAL A 77 12.02 8.73 11.70
N SER A 78 13.20 9.18 12.13
CA SER A 78 14.36 9.37 11.26
C SER A 78 14.84 8.10 10.57
N SER A 79 14.66 6.93 11.21
CA SER A 79 15.04 5.61 10.71
C SER A 79 13.90 4.84 10.03
N GLY A 80 12.70 5.43 9.89
CA GLY A 80 11.50 4.74 9.45
C GLY A 80 10.67 5.57 8.47
N ILE A 81 9.37 5.72 8.77
CA ILE A 81 8.45 6.49 7.93
C ILE A 81 8.89 7.96 7.96
N LYS A 82 9.19 8.53 6.81
CA LYS A 82 9.55 9.95 6.67
C LYS A 82 8.31 10.81 6.49
N GLU A 83 8.37 12.06 6.95
CA GLU A 83 7.33 13.04 6.65
C GLU A 83 7.19 13.25 5.14
N ARG A 84 5.95 13.45 4.71
CA ARG A 84 5.57 13.73 3.33
C ARG A 84 6.00 15.16 2.96
N LYS A 85 6.70 15.33 1.84
CA LYS A 85 7.18 16.64 1.34
C LYS A 85 6.63 16.98 -0.04
N ASN A 86 6.69 16.03 -0.97
CA ASN A 86 6.37 16.18 -2.38
C ASN A 86 5.02 15.54 -2.77
N GLY A 87 4.39 14.80 -1.86
CA GLY A 87 3.06 14.27 -2.10
C GLY A 87 3.05 12.90 -2.78
N CYS A 88 1.88 12.49 -3.28
CA CYS A 88 1.77 11.29 -4.12
C CYS A 88 2.08 11.69 -5.57
N PRO A 89 2.84 10.91 -6.35
CA PRO A 89 3.38 9.57 -6.03
C PRO A 89 4.78 9.57 -5.36
N TYR A 90 5.40 10.73 -5.16
CA TYR A 90 6.82 10.84 -4.81
C TYR A 90 7.17 10.40 -3.38
N ASP A 91 6.22 10.46 -2.46
CA ASP A 91 6.36 10.02 -1.06
C ASP A 91 5.40 8.85 -0.75
N CYS A 92 5.21 7.94 -1.71
CA CYS A 92 4.31 6.81 -1.52
C CYS A 92 4.84 5.84 -0.43
N GLY A 93 3.99 5.50 0.52
CA GLY A 93 4.32 4.67 1.69
C GLY A 93 3.21 4.72 2.73
N ILE A 94 3.50 4.29 3.96
CA ILE A 94 2.59 4.46 5.09
C ILE A 94 2.50 5.96 5.39
N CYS A 95 1.41 6.60 4.99
CA CYS A 95 1.15 8.03 5.16
C CYS A 95 -0.27 8.25 5.68
N GLU A 96 -0.68 9.49 5.92
CA GLU A 96 -2.03 9.81 6.42
C GLU A 96 -3.18 9.35 5.50
N ASN A 97 -2.89 9.16 4.20
CA ASN A 97 -3.85 8.59 3.25
C ASN A 97 -3.95 7.06 3.33
N HIS A 98 -3.04 6.39 4.07
CA HIS A 98 -3.04 4.95 4.25
C HIS A 98 -4.06 4.56 5.33
N LYS A 99 -5.23 4.11 4.90
CA LYS A 99 -6.36 3.81 5.79
C LYS A 99 -6.47 2.34 6.22
N SER A 100 -5.53 1.49 5.81
CA SER A 100 -5.50 0.05 6.12
C SER A 100 -4.58 -0.28 7.30
N ALA A 101 -4.85 -1.42 7.95
CA ALA A 101 -3.95 -2.06 8.90
C ALA A 101 -3.28 -3.30 8.27
N PRO A 102 -2.07 -3.68 8.72
CA PRO A 102 -1.42 -4.89 8.25
C PRO A 102 -2.19 -6.14 8.73
N CYS A 103 -2.37 -7.11 7.84
CA CYS A 103 -2.94 -8.41 8.21
C CYS A 103 -1.92 -9.32 8.91
N ILE A 104 -0.64 -9.18 8.52
CA ILE A 104 0.49 -9.98 9.01
C ILE A 104 1.60 -9.02 9.46
N ALA A 105 2.13 -9.23 10.66
CA ALA A 105 3.38 -8.62 11.09
C ALA A 105 4.55 -9.56 10.75
N LEU A 106 5.49 -9.09 9.94
CA LEU A 106 6.73 -9.81 9.66
C LEU A 106 7.86 -9.11 10.42
N VAL A 107 8.58 -9.86 11.25
CA VAL A 107 9.67 -9.33 12.07
C VAL A 107 10.93 -10.15 11.85
N ASP A 108 11.96 -9.50 11.31
CA ASP A 108 13.28 -10.07 11.18
C ASP A 108 13.98 -10.10 12.54
N LEU A 109 14.18 -11.29 13.08
CA LEU A 109 14.85 -11.47 14.38
C LEU A 109 16.36 -11.30 14.26
N THR A 110 16.90 -11.65 13.09
CA THR A 110 18.28 -11.36 12.74
C THR A 110 18.48 -11.36 11.23
N ASN A 111 19.44 -10.62 10.70
CA ASN A 111 19.92 -10.81 9.34
C ASN A 111 21.16 -11.71 9.24
N ARG A 112 21.68 -12.26 10.34
CA ARG A 112 22.76 -13.24 10.29
C ARG A 112 22.24 -14.53 9.63
N CYS A 113 23.01 -15.07 8.69
CA CYS A 113 22.67 -16.31 8.00
C CYS A 113 23.94 -17.13 7.73
N ASN A 114 23.90 -18.44 7.98
CA ASN A 114 24.99 -19.36 7.65
C ASN A 114 25.03 -19.72 6.15
N LEU A 115 24.03 -19.31 5.37
CA LEU A 115 23.95 -19.52 3.92
C LEU A 115 24.08 -18.21 3.13
N VAL A 116 24.44 -18.35 1.85
CA VAL A 116 24.55 -17.26 0.87
C VAL A 116 23.76 -17.64 -0.39
N CYS A 117 22.45 -17.84 -0.22
CA CYS A 117 21.62 -18.32 -1.32
C CYS A 117 21.52 -17.24 -2.42
N PRO A 118 21.81 -17.57 -3.71
CA PRO A 118 21.73 -16.60 -4.81
C PRO A 118 20.30 -16.12 -5.10
N ILE A 119 19.30 -16.79 -4.50
CA ILE A 119 17.87 -16.49 -4.61
C ILE A 119 17.30 -15.80 -3.35
N CYS A 120 18.14 -15.49 -2.35
CA CYS A 120 17.67 -14.90 -1.10
C CYS A 120 17.19 -13.46 -1.31
N PHE A 121 15.87 -13.24 -1.27
CA PHE A 121 15.29 -11.90 -1.37
C PHE A 121 15.78 -10.94 -0.27
N ALA A 122 15.91 -11.44 0.97
CA ALA A 122 16.37 -10.64 2.10
C ALA A 122 17.88 -10.31 2.04
N ASN A 123 18.63 -11.03 1.18
CA ASN A 123 20.09 -10.95 1.05
C ASN A 123 20.80 -10.86 2.42
N ALA A 124 20.34 -11.68 3.37
CA ALA A 124 20.55 -11.46 4.80
C ALA A 124 22.04 -11.33 5.18
N ASN A 125 22.89 -12.19 4.61
CA ASN A 125 24.32 -12.25 4.92
C ASN A 125 25.17 -11.11 4.28
N ALA A 126 24.62 -10.34 3.34
CA ALA A 126 25.39 -9.37 2.54
C ALA A 126 25.11 -7.90 2.90
N ALA A 127 24.34 -7.62 3.95
CA ALA A 127 23.88 -6.26 4.27
C ALA A 127 24.98 -5.28 4.73
N GLY A 128 26.14 -5.78 5.18
CA GLY A 128 27.24 -4.94 5.69
C GLY A 128 27.01 -4.34 7.09
N TYR A 129 25.86 -4.61 7.70
CA TYR A 129 25.53 -4.29 9.09
C TYR A 129 24.68 -5.43 9.68
N VAL A 130 24.68 -5.56 11.01
CA VAL A 130 23.90 -6.58 11.71
C VAL A 130 22.60 -5.99 12.23
N VAL A 131 21.48 -6.59 11.83
CA VAL A 131 20.18 -6.41 12.46
C VAL A 131 19.99 -7.57 13.41
N GLN A 132 19.87 -7.27 14.70
CA GLN A 132 19.57 -8.26 15.74
C GLN A 132 18.97 -7.53 16.94
N PRO A 133 17.64 -7.32 16.96
CA PRO A 133 16.98 -6.64 18.06
C PRO A 133 17.14 -7.43 19.37
N THR A 134 17.24 -6.73 20.50
CA THR A 134 17.18 -7.36 21.82
C THR A 134 15.77 -7.88 22.10
N PHE A 135 15.64 -8.78 23.06
CA PHE A 135 14.32 -9.27 23.49
C PHE A 135 13.36 -8.14 23.85
N ASP A 136 13.83 -7.13 24.60
CA ASP A 136 13.01 -5.98 24.98
C ASP A 136 12.57 -5.15 23.76
N GLN A 137 13.43 -5.00 22.76
CA GLN A 137 13.08 -4.34 21.50
C GLN A 137 12.02 -5.14 20.72
N ILE A 138 12.13 -6.47 20.68
CA ILE A 138 11.11 -7.33 20.08
C ILE A 138 9.76 -7.17 20.80
N VAL A 139 9.77 -7.15 22.14
CA VAL A 139 8.55 -6.90 22.94
C VAL A 139 7.97 -5.53 22.64
N GLN A 140 8.80 -4.49 22.50
CA GLN A 140 8.36 -3.15 22.11
C GLN A 140 7.71 -3.15 20.70
N ILE A 141 8.31 -3.84 19.73
CA ILE A 141 7.77 -4.00 18.37
C ILE A 141 6.39 -4.67 18.41
N PHE A 142 6.23 -5.76 19.16
CA PHE A 142 4.93 -6.43 19.25
C PHE A 142 3.89 -5.59 19.99
N LYS A 143 4.28 -4.88 21.05
CA LYS A 143 3.40 -3.91 21.72
C LYS A 143 2.92 -2.84 20.74
N HIS A 144 3.81 -2.34 19.87
CA HIS A 144 3.44 -1.39 18.82
C HIS A 144 2.42 -1.99 17.83
N PHE A 145 2.65 -3.20 17.31
CA PHE A 145 1.65 -3.84 16.44
C PHE A 145 0.28 -4.00 17.10
N ARG A 146 0.24 -4.26 18.41
CA ARG A 146 -1.01 -4.34 19.18
C ARG A 146 -1.77 -3.01 19.32
N THR A 147 -1.14 -1.86 19.07
CA THR A 147 -1.83 -0.56 19.08
C THR A 147 -2.41 -0.16 17.72
N ILE A 148 -2.14 -0.94 16.66
CA ILE A 148 -2.61 -0.62 15.31
C ILE A 148 -4.14 -0.77 15.21
N LYS A 149 -4.76 0.24 14.60
CA LYS A 149 -6.18 0.32 14.27
C LYS A 149 -6.37 0.18 12.75
N PRO A 150 -7.53 -0.32 12.27
CA PRO A 150 -8.73 -0.64 13.04
C PRO A 150 -8.61 -1.96 13.82
N VAL A 151 -7.81 -2.89 13.31
CA VAL A 151 -7.57 -4.20 13.94
C VAL A 151 -6.06 -4.45 13.90
N PRO A 152 -5.43 -4.85 15.02
CA PRO A 152 -4.05 -5.28 15.03
C PRO A 152 -3.82 -6.49 14.11
N PRO A 153 -2.60 -6.69 13.57
CA PRO A 153 -2.29 -7.88 12.79
C PRO A 153 -2.60 -9.14 13.62
N VAL A 154 -3.27 -10.09 12.97
CA VAL A 154 -3.72 -11.35 13.58
C VAL A 154 -2.70 -12.47 13.37
N LEU A 155 -1.75 -12.27 12.46
CA LEU A 155 -0.68 -13.20 12.16
C LEU A 155 0.68 -12.54 12.40
N LEU A 156 1.61 -13.35 12.89
CA LEU A 156 2.99 -12.96 13.14
C LEU A 156 3.90 -13.97 12.44
N GLN A 157 4.88 -13.46 11.69
CA GLN A 157 5.90 -14.25 11.05
C GLN A 157 7.27 -13.80 11.56
N PHE A 158 8.01 -14.73 12.15
CA PHE A 158 9.43 -14.55 12.40
C PHE A 158 10.20 -14.86 11.13
N ALA A 159 11.05 -13.92 10.76
CA ALA A 159 11.83 -13.97 9.54
C ALA A 159 13.28 -13.54 9.83
N GLY A 160 14.06 -13.36 8.77
CA GLY A 160 15.45 -12.98 8.83
C GLY A 160 16.36 -13.95 8.09
N GLY A 161 17.57 -14.14 8.64
CA GLY A 161 18.46 -15.23 8.31
C GLY A 161 18.45 -16.32 9.38
N GLU A 162 19.11 -17.43 9.07
CA GLU A 162 19.28 -18.55 10.00
C GLU A 162 20.79 -18.69 10.30
N PRO A 163 21.28 -18.25 11.47
CA PRO A 163 22.71 -18.31 11.77
C PRO A 163 23.20 -19.73 12.11
N THR A 164 22.30 -20.71 12.24
CA THR A 164 22.58 -22.11 12.65
C THR A 164 22.40 -23.13 11.55
#